data_AF-A0A527HFV8-F1
#
_entry.id   AF-A0A527HFV8-F1
#
_cell.length_a   1.000
_cell.length_b   1.000
_cell.length_c   1.000
_cell.angle_alpha   90.00
_cell.angle_beta   90.00
_cell.angle_gamma   90.00
#
_symmetry.space_group_name_H-M   'P 1'
#
loop_
_entity.id
_entity.type
_entity.pdbx_description
1 polymer ?
#
loop_
_entity_poly.entity_id
_entity_poly.type
_entity_poly.pdbx_seq_one_letter_code
_entity_poly.pdbx_strand_id
1 'polypeptide(L)'
;SAPIYSSLITQPGIVGPGGTMIYGFNEKSGYLNEVLVVGNRPGKEPFVARCLSGPSADQSLAPCERDIQVGDELSLTYRFPREFLGDWQALDAAIATEAGRVLKTGQ
;
A
#
# COMPACT_ATOMS: atom_id res chain seq x y z
N SER A 1 -8.05 -1.77 -5.81
CA SER A 1 -7.12 -2.83 -5.34
C SER A 1 -7.60 -3.68 -4.15
N ALA A 2 -8.42 -3.17 -3.22
CA ALA A 2 -8.88 -3.94 -2.05
C ALA A 2 -9.66 -5.26 -2.33
N PRO A 3 -10.53 -5.36 -3.36
CA PRO A 3 -11.33 -6.58 -3.58
C PRO A 3 -10.48 -7.82 -3.90
N ILE A 4 -9.37 -7.62 -4.63
CA ILE A 4 -8.50 -8.71 -5.10
C ILE A 4 -7.83 -9.42 -3.92
N TYR A 5 -7.43 -8.68 -2.89
CA TYR A 5 -6.73 -9.25 -1.74
C TYR A 5 -7.67 -9.80 -0.65
N SER A 6 -8.96 -9.49 -0.70
CA SER A 6 -9.92 -9.87 0.35
C SER A 6 -10.01 -11.39 0.58
N SER A 7 -9.85 -12.20 -0.47
CA SER A 7 -9.84 -13.67 -0.40
C SER A 7 -8.45 -14.25 -0.07
N LEU A 8 -7.41 -13.41 -0.10
CA LEU A 8 -6.01 -13.81 0.05
C LEU A 8 -5.46 -13.53 1.45
N ILE A 9 -6.19 -12.80 2.29
CA ILE A 9 -5.75 -12.41 3.63
C ILE A 9 -6.27 -13.33 4.74
N THR A 10 -5.53 -13.38 5.83
CA THR A 10 -5.94 -14.03 7.08
C THR A 10 -6.56 -13.01 8.02
N GLN A 11 -7.70 -13.36 8.62
CA GLN A 11 -8.37 -12.57 9.66
C GLN A 11 -8.23 -13.24 11.04
N PRO A 12 -8.25 -12.47 12.15
CA PRO A 12 -8.38 -11.00 12.21
C PRO A 12 -7.08 -10.28 11.85
N GLY A 13 -7.20 -9.04 11.37
CA GLY A 13 -6.04 -8.15 11.20
C GLY A 13 -5.61 -7.54 12.52
N ILE A 14 -4.41 -6.97 12.55
CA ILE A 14 -3.85 -6.23 13.70
C ILE A 14 -3.82 -4.73 13.42
N VAL A 15 -3.95 -3.91 14.45
CA VAL A 15 -3.82 -2.45 14.31
C VAL A 15 -2.36 -2.09 14.01
N GLY A 16 -2.15 -1.27 12.99
CA GLY A 16 -0.87 -0.72 12.59
C GLY A 16 -0.76 0.80 12.80
N PRO A 17 0.40 1.38 12.46
CA PRO A 17 0.62 2.83 12.53
C PRO A 17 -0.38 3.63 11.69
N GLY A 18 -0.61 4.90 12.04
CA GLY A 18 -1.46 5.81 11.27
C GLY A 18 -2.92 5.37 11.14
N GLY A 19 -3.40 4.51 12.06
CA GLY A 19 -4.77 3.95 12.01
C GLY A 19 -4.97 2.89 10.93
N THR A 20 -3.90 2.23 10.49
CA THR A 20 -3.97 1.14 9.50
C THR A 20 -4.39 -0.19 10.16
N MET A 21 -4.87 -1.11 9.33
CA MET A 21 -5.06 -2.52 9.66
C MET A 21 -4.07 -3.35 8.83
N ILE A 22 -3.35 -4.25 9.50
CA ILE A 22 -2.36 -5.12 8.89
C ILE A 22 -2.90 -6.55 8.87
N TYR A 23 -2.90 -7.17 7.70
CA TYR A 23 -3.32 -8.55 7.49
C TYR A 23 -2.16 -9.39 6.97
N GLY A 24 -1.99 -10.58 7.51
CA GLY A 24 -1.14 -11.59 6.90
C GLY A 24 -1.79 -12.10 5.60
N PHE A 25 -0.97 -12.50 4.63
CA PHE A 25 -1.45 -13.26 3.49
C PHE A 25 -1.52 -14.75 3.82
N ASN A 26 -2.48 -15.46 3.23
CA ASN A 26 -2.57 -16.90 3.33
C ASN A 26 -1.46 -17.56 2.49
N GLU A 27 -1.09 -18.80 2.84
CA GLU A 27 0.04 -19.51 2.22
C GLU A 27 -0.15 -19.79 0.72
N LYS A 28 -1.40 -19.76 0.24
CA LYS A 28 -1.76 -20.04 -1.16
C LYS A 28 -1.65 -18.82 -2.07
N SER A 29 -1.45 -17.63 -1.52
CA SER A 29 -1.49 -16.36 -2.24
C SER A 29 -0.22 -16.06 -3.05
N GLY A 30 0.88 -16.78 -2.82
CA GLY A 30 2.19 -16.46 -3.41
C GLY A 30 2.90 -15.28 -2.75
N TYR A 31 2.27 -14.58 -1.80
CA TYR A 31 2.83 -13.45 -1.05
C TYR A 31 3.46 -13.88 0.29
N LEU A 32 4.03 -15.08 0.35
CA LEU A 32 4.80 -15.53 1.51
C LEU A 32 5.90 -14.48 1.77
N ASN A 33 5.97 -13.94 2.98
CA ASN A 33 6.85 -12.83 3.39
C ASN A 33 6.36 -11.42 3.03
N GLU A 34 5.06 -11.24 2.83
CA GLU A 34 4.44 -9.92 2.79
C GLU A 34 3.26 -9.83 3.76
N VAL A 35 2.85 -8.59 4.06
CA VAL A 35 1.62 -8.26 4.75
C VAL A 35 0.85 -7.20 3.97
N LEU A 36 -0.47 -7.26 4.02
CA LEU A 36 -1.36 -6.25 3.47
C LEU A 36 -1.61 -5.17 4.53
N VAL A 37 -1.30 -3.93 4.23
CA VAL A 37 -1.59 -2.77 5.07
C VAL A 37 -2.75 -1.99 4.45
N VAL A 38 -3.82 -1.79 5.22
CA VAL A 38 -5.05 -1.13 4.79
C VAL A 38 -5.34 0.08 5.66
N GLY A 39 -5.35 1.28 5.08
CA GLY A 39 -5.80 2.51 5.73
C GLY A 39 -7.21 2.87 5.28
N ASN A 40 -8.14 3.03 6.22
CA ASN A 40 -9.52 3.39 5.89
C ASN A 40 -9.61 4.86 5.45
N ARG A 41 -10.38 5.12 4.39
CA ARG A 41 -10.67 6.47 3.88
C ARG A 41 -12.16 6.59 3.58
N PRO A 42 -12.96 7.20 4.47
CA PRO A 42 -14.39 7.36 4.23
C PRO A 42 -14.66 8.07 2.89
N GLY A 43 -15.50 7.46 2.05
CA GLY A 43 -15.89 8.01 0.75
C GLY A 43 -14.80 7.98 -0.34
N LYS A 44 -13.66 7.32 -0.11
CA LYS A 44 -12.60 7.13 -1.11
C LYS A 44 -12.15 5.67 -1.13
N GLU A 45 -11.42 5.28 -2.17
CA GLU A 45 -10.75 3.97 -2.13
C GLU A 45 -9.81 3.90 -0.93
N PRO A 46 -9.74 2.76 -0.22
CA PRO A 46 -8.82 2.63 0.91
C PRO A 46 -7.37 2.77 0.45
N PHE A 47 -6.51 3.19 1.38
CA PHE A 47 -5.08 3.01 1.21
C PHE A 47 -4.78 1.53 1.34
N VAL A 48 -4.08 0.96 0.38
CA VAL A 48 -3.68 -0.45 0.34
C VAL A 48 -2.22 -0.52 -0.09
N ALA A 49 -1.37 -1.04 0.77
CA ALA A 49 0.04 -1.29 0.49
C ALA A 49 0.39 -2.75 0.83
N ARG A 50 1.35 -3.31 0.12
CA ARG A 50 2.00 -4.58 0.48
C ARG A 50 3.35 -4.24 1.09
N CYS A 51 3.65 -4.77 2.26
CA CYS A 51 4.95 -4.60 2.87
C CYS A 51 5.63 -5.94 3.07
N LEU A 52 6.92 -6.02 2.76
CA LEU A 52 7.74 -7.17 3.14
C LEU A 52 7.64 -7.42 4.64
N SER A 53 7.70 -8.70 5.02
CA SER A 53 7.65 -9.19 6.39
C SER A 53 8.76 -10.21 6.64
N GLY A 54 9.14 -10.37 7.90
CA GLY A 54 10.27 -11.22 8.27
C GLY A 54 11.63 -10.63 7.83
N PRO A 55 12.69 -11.44 7.75
CA PRO A 55 14.07 -10.96 7.54
C PRO A 55 14.30 -10.19 6.24
N SER A 56 13.44 -10.38 5.23
CA SER A 56 13.50 -9.64 3.95
C SER A 56 13.14 -8.17 4.13
N ALA A 57 12.31 -7.83 5.12
CA ALA A 57 11.96 -6.45 5.43
C ALA A 57 13.17 -5.68 5.97
N ASP A 58 13.97 -6.31 6.84
CA ASP A 58 15.12 -5.69 7.50
C ASP A 58 16.26 -5.33 6.51
N GLN A 59 16.31 -6.03 5.37
CA GLN A 59 17.31 -5.81 4.33
C GLN A 59 16.84 -4.79 3.28
N SER A 60 15.59 -4.34 3.33
CA SER A 60 15.01 -3.43 2.33
C SER A 60 14.88 -2.01 2.88
N LEU A 61 15.42 -1.03 2.17
CA LEU A 61 15.21 0.40 2.47
C LEU A 61 13.78 0.86 2.16
N ALA A 62 13.04 0.13 1.32
CA ALA A 62 11.67 0.45 0.94
C ALA A 62 10.84 -0.84 0.87
N PRO A 63 10.53 -1.44 2.04
CA PRO A 63 9.86 -2.73 2.12
C PRO A 63 8.38 -2.63 1.75
N CYS A 64 7.80 -1.44 1.77
CA CYS A 64 6.41 -1.22 1.42
C CYS A 64 6.27 -0.76 -0.03
N GLU A 65 5.24 -1.26 -0.69
CA GLU A 65 4.87 -0.96 -2.06
C GLU A 65 3.36 -0.69 -2.13
N ARG A 66 2.99 0.29 -2.96
CA ARG A 66 1.60 0.61 -3.23
C ARG A 66 1.40 0.87 -4.70
N ASP A 67 0.31 0.31 -5.22
CA ASP A 67 -0.17 0.52 -6.57
C ASP A 67 -1.47 1.33 -6.53
N ILE A 68 -1.55 2.37 -7.37
CA ILE A 68 -2.70 3.24 -7.53
C ILE A 68 -2.98 3.52 -9.01
N GLN A 69 -4.25 3.71 -9.35
CA GLN A 69 -4.64 4.26 -10.64
C GLN A 69 -4.55 5.79 -10.61
N VAL A 70 -3.95 6.39 -11.64
CA VAL A 70 -3.84 7.84 -11.81
C VAL A 70 -4.40 8.22 -13.18
N GLY A 71 -5.49 8.98 -13.22
CA GLY A 71 -6.21 9.23 -14.47
C GLY A 71 -6.91 7.98 -14.99
N ASP A 72 -7.11 7.90 -16.30
CA ASP A 72 -7.95 6.86 -16.90
C ASP A 72 -7.17 5.56 -17.21
N GLU A 73 -5.91 5.66 -17.63
CA GLU A 73 -5.16 4.51 -18.17
C GLU A 73 -3.76 4.32 -17.57
N LEU A 74 -3.38 5.08 -16.54
CA LEU A 74 -2.06 4.93 -15.91
C LEU A 74 -2.16 4.27 -14.53
N SER A 75 -1.37 3.22 -14.33
CA SER A 75 -1.05 2.70 -12.99
C SER A 75 0.30 3.27 -12.54
N LEU A 76 0.35 3.71 -11.29
CA LEU A 76 1.56 4.13 -10.60
C LEU A 76 1.81 3.18 -9.44
N THR A 77 2.96 2.50 -9.50
CA THR A 77 3.51 1.77 -8.36
C THR A 77 4.63 2.58 -7.72
N TYR A 78 4.58 2.75 -6.41
CA TYR A 78 5.64 3.40 -5.64
C TYR A 78 6.02 2.59 -4.41
N ARG A 79 7.30 2.67 -4.03
CA ARG A 79 7.86 1.99 -2.85
C ARG A 79 8.32 3.00 -1.82
N PHE A 80 8.18 2.66 -0.55
CA PHE A 80 8.49 3.56 0.56
C PHE A 80 8.98 2.82 1.81
N PRO A 81 9.76 3.50 2.67
CA PRO A 81 10.16 2.97 3.98
C PRO A 81 8.96 2.75 4.92
N ARG A 82 9.03 1.71 5.76
CA ARG A 82 7.88 1.29 6.61
C ARG A 82 7.46 2.36 7.63
N GLU A 83 8.40 3.19 8.07
CA GLU A 83 8.18 4.28 9.01
C GLU A 83 7.16 5.31 8.51
N PHE A 84 7.01 5.49 7.20
CA PHE A 84 6.00 6.38 6.62
C PHE A 84 4.57 5.84 6.74
N LEU A 85 4.37 4.61 7.22
CA LEU A 85 3.02 4.13 7.58
C LEU A 85 2.39 4.94 8.72
N GLY A 86 3.18 5.63 9.56
CA GLY A 86 2.64 6.54 10.57
C GLY A 86 1.87 7.71 9.95
N ASP A 87 2.38 8.22 8.83
CA ASP A 87 1.91 9.43 8.14
C ASP A 87 1.47 9.13 6.70
N TRP A 88 0.94 7.92 6.47
CA TRP A 88 0.63 7.42 5.13
C TRP A 88 -0.34 8.33 4.35
N GLN A 89 -1.22 9.06 5.06
CA GLN A 89 -2.15 10.01 4.47
C GLN A 89 -1.40 11.14 3.76
N ALA A 90 -0.37 11.68 4.41
CA ALA A 90 0.45 12.75 3.86
C ALA A 90 1.30 12.25 2.69
N LEU A 91 1.88 11.04 2.82
CA LEU A 91 2.62 10.39 1.75
C LEU A 91 1.76 10.18 0.50
N ASP A 92 0.58 9.56 0.64
CA ASP A 92 -0.30 9.24 -0.48
C ASP A 92 -0.83 10.52 -1.16
N ALA A 93 -1.15 11.57 -0.39
CA ALA A 93 -1.54 12.86 -0.93
C ALA A 93 -0.41 13.53 -1.73
N ALA A 94 0.82 13.48 -1.24
CA ALA A 94 1.99 14.04 -1.94
C ALA A 94 2.27 13.30 -3.25
N ILE A 95 2.23 11.96 -3.23
CA ILE A 95 2.43 11.13 -4.42
C ILE A 95 1.32 11.37 -5.45
N ALA A 96 0.05 11.41 -5.03
CA ALA A 96 -1.07 11.69 -5.94
C ALA A 96 -0.95 13.08 -6.60
N THR A 97 -0.52 14.08 -5.83
CA THR A 97 -0.28 15.44 -6.34
C THR A 97 0.84 15.45 -7.39
N GLU A 98 1.96 14.80 -7.09
CA GLU A 98 3.10 14.74 -8.00
C GLU A 98 2.77 13.94 -9.28
N ALA A 99 2.08 12.82 -9.15
CA ALA A 99 1.63 12.03 -10.30
C ALA A 99 0.73 12.86 -11.22
N GLY A 100 -0.20 13.63 -10.66
CA GLY A 100 -1.04 14.56 -11.42
C GLY A 100 -0.24 15.67 -12.12
N ARG A 101 0.85 16.15 -11.53
CA ARG A 101 1.75 17.14 -12.14
C ARG A 101 2.55 16.55 -13.31
N VAL A 102 3.09 15.35 -13.14
CA VAL A 102 3.84 14.64 -14.19
C VAL A 102 2.95 14.40 -15.41
N LEU A 103 1.72 13.92 -15.20
CA LEU A 103 0.76 13.68 -16.29
C LEU A 103 0.42 14.95 -17.08
N LYS A 104 0.26 16.10 -16.42
CA LYS A 104 0.01 17.38 -17.10
C LYS A 104 1.19 17.86 -17.97
N THR A 105 2.40 17.41 -17.66
CA THR A 105 3.61 17.81 -18.39
C THR A 105 3.85 16.95 -19.63
N GLY A 106 3.19 15.79 -19.73
CA GLY A 106 3.28 14.87 -20.85
C GLY A 106 2.24 15.10 -21.97
N GLN A 107 1.42 16.15 -21.88
CA GLN A 107 0.47 16.59 -22.91
C GLN A 107 1.00 17.79 -23.69
#